data_AF-A0A3D5NW62-F1
#
_entry.id   AF-A0A3D5NW62-F1
#
_cell.length_a   1.000
_cell.length_b   1.000
_cell.length_c   1.000
_cell.angle_alpha   90.00
_cell.angle_beta   90.00
_cell.angle_gamma   90.00
#
_symmetry.space_group_name_H-M   'P 1'
#
loop_
_entity.id
_entity.type
_entity.pdbx_description
1 polymer ?
#
loop_
_entity_poly.entity_id
_entity_poly.type
_entity_poly.pdbx_seq_one_letter_code
_entity_poly.pdbx_strand_id
1 'polypeptide(L)'
;MKFRLFLMGIGIGLVLTGIPLTAQVVSVQKTPEVVILDQLENIFEPVIFQHGLHADMATMDEGCAVCHHFSPDDRIPPCRECHSIEIEEHDLAKPTLNGAYHRQCLNCHKEWESKEVCETCHARKVEDGGNQKTPLVDKTDIIGVAHP
;
A
#
# COMPACT_ATOMS: atom_id res chain seq x y z
N MET A 1 5.02 -32.22 -70.07
CA MET A 1 6.05 -31.38 -70.72
C MET A 1 5.45 -30.06 -71.18
N LYS A 2 5.71 -28.97 -70.44
CA LYS A 2 5.69 -27.57 -70.92
C LYS A 2 6.25 -26.70 -69.80
N PHE A 3 7.58 -26.57 -69.81
CA PHE A 3 8.33 -25.63 -69.00
C PHE A 3 8.00 -24.22 -69.49
N ARG A 4 7.46 -23.36 -68.63
CA ARG A 4 7.51 -21.91 -68.83
C ARG A 4 8.44 -21.36 -67.77
N LEU A 5 9.68 -21.15 -68.22
CA LEU A 5 10.72 -20.40 -67.55
C LEU A 5 10.25 -18.94 -67.48
N PHE A 6 9.92 -18.45 -66.29
CA PHE A 6 9.71 -17.03 -66.05
C PHE A 6 10.94 -16.48 -65.35
N LEU A 7 11.57 -15.52 -66.02
CA LEU A 7 12.80 -14.87 -65.65
C LEU A 7 12.69 -14.15 -64.30
N MET A 8 13.82 -14.17 -63.60
CA MET A 8 14.10 -13.53 -62.31
C MET A 8 13.65 -12.06 -62.32
N GLY A 9 12.70 -11.73 -61.46
CA GLY A 9 12.50 -10.38 -60.95
C GLY A 9 12.92 -10.36 -59.48
N ILE A 10 14.20 -10.09 -59.21
CA ILE A 10 14.68 -9.80 -57.86
C ILE A 10 14.13 -8.42 -57.48
N GLY A 11 12.94 -8.40 -56.89
CA GLY A 11 12.42 -7.25 -56.17
C GLY A 11 12.88 -7.32 -54.73
N ILE A 12 14.08 -6.83 -54.43
CA ILE A 12 14.48 -6.51 -53.05
C ILE A 12 13.67 -5.27 -52.66
N GLY A 13 12.42 -5.51 -52.26
CA GLY A 13 11.63 -4.55 -51.51
C GLY A 13 12.02 -4.70 -50.05
N LEU A 14 13.15 -4.11 -49.65
CA LEU A 14 13.46 -3.89 -48.24
C LEU A 14 12.48 -2.83 -47.74
N VAL A 15 11.27 -3.27 -47.38
CA VAL A 15 10.30 -2.44 -46.68
C VAL A 15 10.83 -2.29 -45.25
N LEU A 16 11.75 -1.34 -45.08
CA LEU A 16 12.03 -0.68 -43.80
C LEU A 16 10.76 0.10 -43.43
N THR A 17 9.69 -0.61 -43.07
CA THR A 17 8.66 0.01 -42.22
C THR A 17 9.37 0.26 -40.90
N GLY A 18 9.90 1.47 -40.75
CA GLY A 18 10.28 1.99 -39.45
C GLY A 18 9.05 1.90 -38.58
N ILE A 19 8.98 0.86 -37.74
CA ILE A 19 8.04 0.84 -36.63
C ILE A 19 8.43 2.07 -35.83
N PRO A 20 7.59 3.11 -35.74
CA PRO A 20 7.87 4.18 -34.82
C PRO A 20 7.83 3.50 -33.45
N LEU A 21 9.01 3.32 -32.87
CA LEU A 21 9.17 3.01 -31.46
C LEU A 21 8.70 4.27 -30.73
N THR A 22 7.38 4.49 -30.71
CA THR A 22 6.76 5.26 -29.65
C THR A 22 7.00 4.42 -28.41
N ALA A 23 8.18 4.59 -27.83
CA ALA A 23 8.40 4.26 -26.44
C ALA A 23 7.28 5.00 -25.71
N GLN A 24 6.22 4.28 -25.36
CA GLN A 24 5.33 4.73 -24.30
C GLN A 24 6.26 4.89 -23.10
N VAL A 25 6.65 6.13 -22.85
CA VAL A 25 7.24 6.55 -21.59
C VAL A 25 6.09 6.40 -20.60
N VAL A 26 5.92 5.19 -20.07
CA VAL A 26 5.00 4.93 -18.96
C VAL A 26 5.48 5.84 -17.85
N SER A 27 4.60 6.76 -17.45
CA SER A 27 4.86 7.77 -16.44
C SER A 27 5.34 7.11 -15.14
N VAL A 28 6.66 7.06 -14.92
CA VAL A 28 7.26 6.65 -13.65
C VAL A 28 7.10 7.82 -12.68
N GLN A 29 5.93 7.96 -12.07
CA GLN A 29 5.72 8.75 -10.85
C GLN A 29 4.36 8.36 -10.26
N LYS A 30 4.32 7.62 -9.13
CA LYS A 30 3.37 7.91 -8.02
C LYS A 30 3.37 6.96 -6.81
N THR A 31 4.29 6.01 -6.68
CA THR A 31 4.32 5.15 -5.47
C THR A 31 5.44 5.64 -4.56
N PRO A 32 5.14 6.22 -3.38
CA PRO A 32 6.18 6.56 -2.41
C PRO A 32 6.89 5.29 -1.96
N GLU A 33 8.21 5.33 -1.84
CA GLU A 33 8.98 4.21 -1.29
C GLU A 33 8.70 4.04 0.21
N VAL A 34 8.62 5.16 0.92
CA VAL A 34 8.38 5.23 2.36
C VAL A 34 7.25 6.22 2.64
N VAL A 35 6.38 5.86 3.58
CA VAL A 35 5.34 6.73 4.14
C VAL A 35 5.48 6.74 5.65
N ILE A 36 5.37 7.90 6.27
CA ILE A 36 5.40 8.04 7.73
C ILE A 36 3.95 8.12 8.22
N LEU A 37 3.57 7.21 9.12
CA LEU A 37 2.26 7.23 9.78
C LEU A 37 2.43 7.81 11.19
N ASP A 38 2.18 9.11 11.32
CA ASP A 38 2.39 9.92 12.52
C ASP A 38 1.08 10.40 13.17
N GLN A 39 -0.07 10.09 12.56
CA GLN A 39 -1.35 10.69 12.94
C GLN A 39 -1.84 10.24 14.33
N LEU A 40 -1.30 9.13 14.82
CA LEU A 40 -1.64 8.53 16.12
C LEU A 40 -0.44 8.55 17.08
N GLU A 41 0.60 9.33 16.77
CA GLU A 41 1.80 9.42 17.58
C GLU A 41 1.46 9.87 19.01
N ASN A 42 1.76 9.01 19.99
CA ASN A 42 1.49 9.27 21.40
C ASN A 42 2.52 8.54 22.27
N ILE A 43 2.23 7.29 22.66
CA ILE A 43 3.12 6.42 23.46
C ILE A 43 4.19 5.74 22.58
N PHE A 44 3.91 5.65 21.28
CA PHE A 44 4.80 5.11 20.26
C PHE A 44 5.26 6.20 19.28
N GLU A 45 6.45 6.00 18.73
CA GLU A 45 7.00 6.74 17.61
C GLU A 45 6.20 6.48 16.32
N PRO A 46 6.28 7.36 15.31
CA PRO A 46 5.66 7.12 14.01
C PRO A 46 6.09 5.80 13.37
N VAL A 47 5.17 5.15 12.66
CA VAL A 47 5.50 3.97 11.84
C VAL A 47 6.22 4.45 10.58
N ILE A 48 7.45 3.95 10.36
CA ILE A 48 8.17 4.13 9.11
C ILE A 48 7.75 3.01 8.15
N PHE A 49 6.68 3.25 7.39
CA PHE A 49 6.10 2.25 6.52
C PHE A 49 6.85 2.16 5.19
N GLN A 50 7.43 0.99 4.92
CA GLN A 50 8.10 0.66 3.65
C GLN A 50 7.05 0.41 2.55
N HIS A 51 6.37 1.48 2.14
CA HIS A 51 5.25 1.44 1.21
C HIS A 51 5.62 0.81 -0.15
N GLY A 52 6.81 1.05 -0.68
CA GLY A 52 7.28 0.46 -1.94
C GLY A 52 7.28 -1.08 -1.89
N LEU A 53 7.93 -1.64 -0.86
CA LEU A 53 7.97 -3.10 -0.65
C LEU A 53 6.58 -3.71 -0.48
N HIS A 54 5.70 -3.04 0.28
CA HIS A 54 4.34 -3.53 0.48
C HIS A 54 3.49 -3.42 -0.79
N ALA A 55 3.65 -2.35 -1.56
CA ALA A 55 2.96 -2.18 -2.83
C ALA A 55 3.38 -3.26 -3.84
N ASP A 56 4.67 -3.59 -3.90
CA ASP A 56 5.18 -4.68 -4.74
C ASP A 56 4.58 -6.02 -4.34
N MET A 57 4.52 -6.34 -3.04
CA MET A 57 3.86 -7.57 -2.56
C MET A 57 2.36 -7.59 -2.88
N ALA A 58 1.68 -6.45 -2.74
CA ALA A 58 0.24 -6.34 -3.00
C ALA A 58 -0.13 -6.61 -4.47
N THR A 59 0.81 -6.47 -5.42
CA THR A 59 0.58 -6.83 -6.83
C THR A 59 0.28 -8.31 -7.06
N MET A 60 0.59 -9.17 -6.08
CA MET A 60 0.26 -10.58 -6.10
C MET A 60 -1.23 -10.86 -5.83
N ASP A 61 -1.99 -9.84 -5.42
CA ASP A 61 -3.42 -9.89 -5.12
C ASP A 61 -4.16 -8.75 -5.85
N GLU A 62 -4.93 -7.89 -5.16
CA GLU A 62 -5.69 -6.79 -5.76
C GLU A 62 -4.87 -5.50 -6.00
N GLY A 63 -3.54 -5.54 -5.86
CA GLY A 63 -2.64 -4.40 -6.06
C GLY A 63 -2.92 -3.27 -5.08
N CYS A 64 -3.03 -2.03 -5.58
CA CYS A 64 -3.28 -0.85 -4.75
C CYS A 64 -4.58 -0.97 -3.93
N ALA A 65 -5.58 -1.70 -4.43
CA ALA A 65 -6.88 -1.83 -3.78
C ALA A 65 -6.84 -2.67 -2.50
N VAL A 66 -5.78 -3.48 -2.30
CA VAL A 66 -5.57 -4.26 -1.07
C VAL A 66 -5.56 -3.35 0.17
N CYS A 67 -4.95 -2.15 0.06
CA CYS A 67 -4.87 -1.17 1.15
C CYS A 67 -5.72 0.07 0.87
N HIS A 68 -5.67 0.60 -0.35
CA HIS A 68 -6.43 1.78 -0.76
C HIS A 68 -7.81 1.43 -1.26
N HIS A 69 -8.54 0.67 -0.44
CA HIS A 69 -9.91 0.30 -0.72
C HIS A 69 -10.81 1.52 -0.87
N PHE A 70 -11.84 1.42 -1.71
CA PHE A 70 -12.80 2.50 -1.97
C PHE A 70 -12.20 3.82 -2.49
N SER A 71 -11.01 3.77 -3.11
CA SER A 71 -10.42 4.95 -3.77
C SER A 71 -11.19 5.33 -5.04
N PRO A 72 -11.42 6.63 -5.30
CA PRO A 72 -11.93 7.09 -6.59
C PRO A 72 -10.87 6.93 -7.69
N ASP A 73 -11.30 6.92 -8.95
CA ASP A 73 -10.41 6.67 -10.10
C ASP A 73 -9.30 7.73 -10.28
N ASP A 74 -9.49 8.94 -9.75
CA ASP A 74 -8.61 10.09 -9.97
C ASP A 74 -7.56 10.29 -8.88
N ARG A 75 -7.73 9.69 -7.70
CA ARG A 75 -6.80 9.84 -6.57
C ARG A 75 -6.88 8.72 -5.54
N ILE A 76 -5.81 8.61 -4.78
CA ILE A 76 -5.74 7.73 -3.60
C ILE A 76 -5.83 8.61 -2.34
N PRO A 77 -6.96 8.59 -1.61
CA PRO A 77 -7.10 9.33 -0.35
C PRO A 77 -6.29 8.66 0.77
N PRO A 78 -5.79 9.43 1.75
CA PRO A 78 -5.23 8.86 2.96
C PRO A 78 -6.33 8.23 3.82
N CYS A 79 -5.97 7.22 4.62
CA CYS A 79 -6.91 6.49 5.49
C CYS A 79 -7.76 7.43 6.36
N ARG A 80 -7.14 8.48 6.90
CA ARG A 80 -7.76 9.47 7.79
C ARG A 80 -8.90 10.29 7.18
N GLU A 81 -9.05 10.27 5.85
CA GLU A 81 -10.17 10.95 5.20
C GLU A 81 -11.50 10.22 5.46
N CYS A 82 -11.45 8.90 5.66
CA CYS A 82 -12.62 8.06 5.93
C CYS A 82 -12.64 7.51 7.37
N HIS A 83 -11.46 7.24 7.94
CA HIS A 83 -11.30 6.68 9.29
C HIS A 83 -10.93 7.76 10.31
N SER A 84 -11.79 7.99 11.29
CA SER A 84 -11.59 9.02 12.32
C SER A 84 -10.54 8.58 13.36
N ILE A 85 -9.76 9.55 13.86
CA ILE A 85 -8.90 9.35 15.04
C ILE A 85 -9.76 9.25 16.31
N GLU A 86 -10.88 9.96 16.34
CA GLU A 86 -11.78 10.01 17.49
C GLU A 86 -12.52 8.67 17.60
N ILE A 87 -12.59 8.16 18.84
CA ILE A 87 -13.36 6.95 19.17
C ILE A 87 -14.83 7.37 19.30
N GLU A 88 -15.45 7.58 18.14
CA GLU A 88 -16.89 7.77 18.03
C GLU A 88 -17.60 6.40 17.93
N GLU A 89 -18.93 6.42 17.95
CA GLU A 89 -19.81 5.25 18.02
C GLU A 89 -19.32 4.04 17.19
N HIS A 90 -19.24 2.88 17.85
CA HIS A 90 -18.56 1.66 17.39
C HIS A 90 -19.09 1.09 16.06
N ASP A 91 -18.61 1.60 14.93
CA ASP A 91 -18.84 1.01 13.62
C ASP A 91 -17.66 0.11 13.23
N LEU A 92 -17.84 -1.21 13.36
CA LEU A 92 -16.83 -2.19 12.94
C LEU A 92 -16.69 -2.26 11.41
N ALA A 93 -17.69 -1.83 10.65
CA ALA A 93 -17.63 -1.76 9.19
C ALA A 93 -16.74 -0.60 8.73
N LYS A 94 -16.65 0.47 9.54
CA LYS A 94 -15.72 1.58 9.33
C LYS A 94 -14.98 1.90 10.64
N PRO A 95 -13.92 1.13 10.97
CA PRO A 95 -13.16 1.31 12.20
C PRO A 95 -12.57 2.72 12.32
N THR A 96 -12.07 3.06 13.51
CA THR A 96 -11.23 4.24 13.69
C THR A 96 -9.95 4.13 12.85
N LEU A 97 -9.15 5.18 12.81
CA LEU A 97 -7.86 5.19 12.16
C LEU A 97 -6.91 4.15 12.77
N ASN A 98 -6.94 3.97 14.09
CA ASN A 98 -6.13 2.96 14.79
C ASN A 98 -6.56 1.56 14.37
N GLY A 99 -7.85 1.25 14.51
CA GLY A 99 -8.38 -0.05 14.12
C GLY A 99 -8.19 -0.37 12.65
N ALA A 100 -8.27 0.64 11.76
CA ALA A 100 -7.97 0.47 10.34
C ALA A 100 -6.53 0.04 10.10
N TYR A 101 -5.54 0.71 10.73
CA TYR A 101 -4.13 0.35 10.58
C TYR A 101 -3.83 -1.05 11.10
N HIS A 102 -4.20 -1.36 12.36
CA HIS A 102 -3.89 -2.66 12.94
C HIS A 102 -4.60 -3.80 12.21
N ARG A 103 -5.87 -3.62 11.80
CA ARG A 103 -6.56 -4.65 11.02
C ARG A 103 -5.89 -4.86 9.66
N GLN A 104 -5.54 -3.79 8.95
CA GLN A 104 -4.91 -3.93 7.63
C GLN A 104 -3.54 -4.63 7.71
N CYS A 105 -2.66 -4.15 8.59
CA CYS A 105 -1.31 -4.68 8.72
C CYS A 105 -1.32 -6.11 9.28
N LEU A 106 -2.02 -6.33 10.40
CA LEU A 106 -1.98 -7.62 11.09
C LEU A 106 -2.74 -8.71 10.32
N ASN A 107 -3.75 -8.39 9.52
CA ASN A 107 -4.44 -9.41 8.73
C ASN A 107 -3.52 -10.10 7.72
N CYS A 108 -2.60 -9.37 7.10
CA CYS A 108 -1.61 -9.96 6.19
C CYS A 108 -0.48 -10.66 6.97
N HIS A 109 0.01 -10.04 8.05
CA HIS A 109 1.14 -10.56 8.83
C HIS A 109 0.78 -11.73 9.75
N LYS A 110 -0.52 -11.98 10.00
CA LYS A 110 -1.04 -12.99 10.96
C LYS A 110 -0.45 -14.38 10.81
N GLU A 111 -0.13 -14.80 9.59
CA GLU A 111 0.35 -16.15 9.30
C GLU A 111 1.88 -16.27 9.32
N TRP A 112 2.61 -15.16 9.15
CA TRP A 112 4.05 -15.17 8.87
C TRP A 112 4.89 -14.55 9.99
N GLU A 113 4.29 -13.76 10.87
CA GLU A 113 5.01 -13.20 12.01
C GLU A 113 4.83 -14.05 13.28
N SER A 114 5.96 -14.62 13.72
CA SER A 114 6.01 -15.34 14.98
C SER A 114 6.16 -14.34 16.14
N LYS A 115 5.02 -13.96 16.72
CA LYS A 115 4.82 -13.23 17.99
C LYS A 115 4.57 -11.72 17.87
N GLU A 116 3.57 -11.30 18.64
CA GLU A 116 3.04 -9.95 18.86
C GLU A 116 4.08 -9.00 19.47
N VAL A 117 5.04 -8.54 18.67
CA VAL A 117 5.97 -7.50 19.10
C VAL A 117 5.53 -6.18 18.49
N CYS A 118 4.83 -5.36 19.26
CA CYS A 118 4.33 -4.04 18.82
C CYS A 118 5.45 -3.16 18.25
N GLU A 119 6.66 -3.33 18.78
CA GLU A 119 7.87 -2.56 18.43
C GLU A 119 8.44 -2.89 17.05
N THR A 120 7.96 -3.96 16.39
CA THR A 120 8.31 -4.26 14.99
C THR A 120 7.75 -3.21 14.04
N CYS A 121 6.56 -2.68 14.35
CA CYS A 121 5.89 -1.69 13.50
C CYS A 121 6.20 -0.25 13.96
N HIS A 122 6.16 0.00 15.28
CA HIS A 122 6.39 1.32 15.85
C HIS A 122 7.18 1.24 17.15
N ALA A 123 8.30 1.94 17.23
CA ALA A 123 9.13 1.95 18.43
C ALA A 123 8.42 2.64 19.59
N ARG A 124 8.61 2.15 20.81
CA ARG A 124 8.11 2.83 22.02
C ARG A 124 8.87 4.13 22.24
N LYS A 125 8.16 5.20 22.59
CA LYS A 125 8.83 6.44 23.03
C LYS A 125 9.52 6.22 24.37
N VAL A 126 10.74 6.73 24.51
CA VAL A 126 11.46 6.70 25.79
C VAL A 126 10.69 7.57 26.80
N GLU A 127 10.25 6.99 27.92
CA GLU A 127 9.47 7.72 28.92
C GLU A 127 10.29 8.85 29.56
N ASP A 128 9.99 10.11 29.24
CA ASP A 128 10.45 11.29 29.99
C ASP A 128 9.38 11.65 31.05
N GLY A 129 9.25 10.84 32.10
CA GLY A 129 8.65 11.19 33.40
C GLY A 129 7.25 11.85 33.43
N GLY A 130 6.51 11.88 32.33
CA GLY A 130 5.30 12.68 32.16
C GLY A 130 4.03 11.83 32.16
N ASN A 131 3.23 12.01 33.23
CA ASN A 131 1.82 11.61 33.40
C ASN A 131 1.25 10.64 32.34
N GLN A 132 1.25 9.35 32.67
CA GLN A 132 0.64 8.29 31.86
C GLN A 132 -0.85 8.63 31.64
N LYS A 133 -1.21 9.03 30.43
CA LYS A 133 -2.62 9.20 30.05
C LYS A 133 -3.26 7.81 30.04
N THR A 134 -4.41 7.67 30.71
CA THR A 134 -5.18 6.41 30.75
C THR A 134 -5.40 5.88 29.33
N PRO A 135 -5.14 4.58 29.07
CA PRO A 135 -5.51 3.89 27.84
C PRO A 135 -6.90 4.24 27.34
N LEU A 136 -6.98 4.84 26.15
CA LEU A 136 -8.24 4.96 25.44
C LEU A 136 -8.56 3.59 24.82
N VAL A 137 -9.71 3.01 25.19
CA VAL A 137 -10.13 1.70 24.70
C VAL A 137 -10.86 1.87 23.37
N ASP A 138 -10.19 1.48 22.29
CA ASP A 138 -10.77 1.42 20.95
C ASP A 138 -11.21 0.00 20.64
N LYS A 139 -12.53 -0.25 20.63
CA LYS A 139 -13.04 -1.60 20.36
C LYS A 139 -13.04 -1.97 18.88
N THR A 140 -12.71 -1.03 18.00
CA THR A 140 -12.58 -1.30 16.56
C THR A 140 -11.18 -1.79 16.20
N ASP A 141 -10.23 -1.62 17.13
CA ASP A 141 -8.88 -2.15 17.06
C ASP A 141 -8.85 -3.62 17.50
N ILE A 142 -8.17 -4.45 16.70
CA ILE A 142 -7.99 -5.88 16.97
C ILE A 142 -7.12 -6.13 18.21
N ILE A 143 -6.27 -5.17 18.59
CA ILE A 143 -5.50 -5.21 19.85
C ILE A 143 -6.39 -4.84 21.05
N GLY A 144 -7.47 -4.09 20.83
CA GLY A 144 -8.55 -3.83 21.79
C GLY A 144 -8.22 -2.91 22.96
N VAL A 145 -6.95 -2.66 23.26
CA VAL A 145 -6.50 -1.72 24.30
C VAL A 145 -5.31 -0.91 23.78
N ALA A 146 -5.46 0.41 23.66
CA ALA A 146 -4.33 1.31 23.42
C ALA A 146 -3.49 1.38 24.70
N HIS A 147 -2.50 0.51 24.81
CA HIS A 147 -1.72 0.31 26.03
C HIS A 147 -0.65 1.40 26.21
N PRO A 148 -0.17 1.67 27.44
CA PRO A 148 1.25 1.81 27.70
C PRO A 148 1.93 0.47 27.52
#